data_AF-A0A7W8E6P6-F1
#
_entry.id   AF-A0A7W8E6P6-F1
#
_cell.length_a   1.000
_cell.length_b   1.000
_cell.length_c   1.000
_cell.angle_alpha   90.00
_cell.angle_beta   90.00
_cell.angle_gamma   90.00
#
_symmetry.space_group_name_H-M   'P 1'
#
loop_
_entity.id
_entity.type
_entity.pdbx_description
1 polymer ?
#
loop_
_entity_poly.entity_id
_entity_poly.type
_entity_poly.pdbx_seq_one_letter_code
_entity_poly.pdbx_strand_id
1 'polypeptide(L)'
;MNSPLVLAPLTSLPSIFTVRPEARTRMRDFFSSHIRNPNTRRAYREAVRQFSEFCAEHRIVDLAQVEPVHVAAFVETQLKTQSEPTVKLRLAALRMLFDWMVVGQAIPMNPAHAVRGPKHSQRRGKTPVLQADEARTLIDAIEHHFPARSARPRPDRPDGLHLRPRRRGHLDAC
;
A
#
# COMPACT_ATOMS: atom_id res chain seq x y z
N MET A 1 -24.80 17.28 -17.01
CA MET A 1 -23.49 17.98 -17.07
C MET A 1 -22.45 17.03 -16.50
N ASN A 2 -21.86 16.21 -17.38
CA ASN A 2 -20.82 15.25 -16.99
C ASN A 2 -19.47 15.96 -17.00
N SER A 3 -18.87 16.13 -15.82
CA SER A 3 -17.48 16.54 -15.70
C SER A 3 -16.58 15.42 -16.25
N PRO A 4 -15.68 15.70 -17.20
CA PRO A 4 -14.75 14.70 -17.68
C PRO A 4 -13.71 14.43 -16.58
N LEU A 5 -13.49 13.14 -16.30
CA LEU A 5 -12.34 12.69 -15.53
C LEU A 5 -11.08 13.08 -16.31
N VAL A 6 -10.41 14.14 -15.85
CA VAL A 6 -9.10 14.54 -16.36
C VAL A 6 -8.13 13.42 -16.06
N LEU A 7 -7.75 12.69 -17.12
CA LEU A 7 -6.61 11.78 -17.11
C LEU A 7 -5.36 12.63 -16.88
N ALA A 8 -4.88 12.68 -15.64
CA ALA A 8 -3.61 13.35 -15.33
C ALA A 8 -2.51 12.76 -16.23
N PRO A 9 -1.67 13.58 -16.86
CA PRO A 9 -0.65 13.08 -17.75
C PRO A 9 0.40 12.31 -16.94
N LEU A 10 0.77 11.10 -17.39
CA LEU A 10 1.85 10.28 -16.82
C LEU A 10 3.26 10.86 -17.11
N THR A 11 3.36 12.17 -17.30
CA THR A 11 4.53 12.89 -17.83
C THR A 11 5.53 13.21 -16.74
N SER A 12 6.28 12.20 -16.36
CA SER A 12 7.73 12.26 -16.15
C SER A 12 8.13 10.87 -15.71
N LEU A 13 8.46 10.01 -16.67
CA LEU A 13 9.18 8.80 -16.32
C LEU A 13 10.43 9.25 -15.53
N PRO A 14 10.72 8.63 -14.37
CA PRO A 14 11.90 8.97 -13.61
C PRO A 14 13.12 8.99 -14.54
N SER A 15 13.80 10.14 -14.60
CA SER A 15 14.82 10.51 -15.59
C SER A 15 15.84 9.40 -15.84
N ILE A 16 16.28 8.70 -14.79
CA ILE A 16 17.32 7.65 -14.90
C ILE A 16 16.88 6.44 -15.74
N PHE A 17 15.58 6.20 -15.90
CA PHE A 17 15.03 5.10 -16.69
C PHE A 17 14.77 5.50 -18.15
N THR A 18 15.08 6.74 -18.55
CA THR A 18 14.74 7.22 -19.89
C THR A 18 15.80 6.86 -20.93
N VAL A 19 17.06 6.74 -20.53
CA VAL A 19 18.20 6.45 -21.42
C VAL A 19 18.09 5.06 -22.06
N ARG A 20 17.55 4.08 -21.34
CA ARG A 20 17.44 2.68 -21.78
C ARG A 20 15.97 2.27 -22.00
N PRO A 21 15.54 2.02 -23.26
CA PRO A 21 14.17 1.60 -23.55
C PRO A 21 13.76 0.30 -22.83
N GLU A 22 14.70 -0.64 -22.66
CA GLU A 22 14.46 -1.91 -21.97
C GLU A 22 14.16 -1.67 -20.49
N ALA A 23 14.94 -0.81 -19.82
CA ALA A 23 14.75 -0.48 -18.42
C ALA A 23 13.40 0.21 -18.17
N ARG A 24 13.01 1.13 -19.06
CA ARG A 24 11.70 1.78 -19.03
C ARG A 24 10.56 0.77 -19.11
N THR A 25 10.65 -0.16 -20.05
CA THR A 25 9.65 -1.21 -20.28
C THR A 25 9.55 -2.12 -19.05
N ARG A 26 10.68 -2.58 -18.54
CA ARG A 26 10.75 -3.43 -17.33
C ARG A 26 10.20 -2.73 -16.09
N MET A 27 10.49 -1.45 -15.90
CA MET A 27 9.92 -0.67 -14.80
C MET A 27 8.39 -0.60 -14.90
N ARG A 28 7.86 -0.36 -16.11
CA ARG A 28 6.40 -0.37 -16.32
C ARG A 28 5.83 -1.74 -15.99
N ASP A 29 6.48 -2.81 -16.42
CA ASP A 29 6.05 -4.19 -16.18
C ASP A 29 6.08 -4.54 -14.69
N PHE A 30 7.09 -4.08 -13.94
CA PHE A 30 7.14 -4.22 -12.49
C PHE A 30 5.91 -3.62 -11.82
N PHE A 31 5.52 -2.39 -12.18
CA PHE A 31 4.37 -1.75 -11.57
C PHE A 31 3.02 -2.29 -12.05
N SER A 32 2.93 -2.81 -13.28
CA SER A 32 1.67 -3.34 -13.82
C SER A 32 1.42 -4.79 -13.38
N SER A 33 2.45 -5.64 -13.39
CA SER A 33 2.32 -7.10 -13.24
C SER A 33 2.81 -7.63 -11.89
N HIS A 34 3.83 -7.03 -11.29
CA HIS A 34 4.47 -7.57 -10.09
C HIS A 34 3.76 -7.13 -8.80
N ILE A 35 3.28 -5.89 -8.72
CA ILE A 35 2.66 -5.33 -7.51
C ILE A 35 1.13 -5.30 -7.63
N ARG A 36 0.43 -6.26 -7.02
CA ARG A 36 -1.04 -6.32 -7.04
C ARG A 36 -1.73 -5.27 -6.15
N ASN A 37 -1.15 -4.95 -4.99
CA ASN A 37 -1.77 -4.02 -4.03
C ASN A 37 -1.63 -2.55 -4.51
N PRO A 38 -2.74 -1.81 -4.72
CA PRO A 38 -2.69 -0.44 -5.21
C PRO A 38 -1.98 0.53 -4.26
N ASN A 39 -2.07 0.32 -2.95
CA ASN A 39 -1.42 1.17 -1.94
C ASN A 39 0.10 0.97 -1.99
N THR A 40 0.55 -0.28 -2.00
CA THR A 40 1.98 -0.61 -2.14
C THR A 40 2.54 -0.08 -3.46
N ARG A 41 1.78 -0.24 -4.55
CA ARG A 41 2.17 0.27 -5.87
C ARG A 41 2.34 1.79 -5.87
N ARG A 42 1.43 2.53 -5.24
CA ARG A 42 1.55 3.99 -5.08
C ARG A 42 2.78 4.37 -4.27
N ALA A 43 3.01 3.72 -3.12
CA ALA A 43 4.16 4.01 -2.27
C ALA A 43 5.50 3.70 -2.97
N TYR A 44 5.56 2.61 -3.74
CA TYR A 44 6.77 2.25 -4.48
C TYR A 44 7.03 3.20 -5.64
N ARG A 45 6.00 3.61 -6.38
CA ARG A 45 6.15 4.65 -7.42
C ARG A 45 6.71 5.94 -6.85
N GLU A 46 6.21 6.34 -5.68
CA GLU A 46 6.70 7.53 -5.01
C GLU A 46 8.17 7.38 -4.56
N ALA A 47 8.56 6.22 -4.06
CA ALA A 47 9.95 5.92 -3.73
C ALA A 47 10.87 6.06 -4.95
N VAL A 48 10.46 5.51 -6.10
CA VAL A 48 11.23 5.53 -7.35
C VAL A 48 11.30 6.93 -7.95
N ARG A 49 10.19 7.70 -7.87
CA ARG A 49 10.17 9.10 -8.28
C ARG A 49 11.21 9.92 -7.50
N GLN A 50 11.15 9.86 -6.17
CA GLN A 50 12.08 10.59 -5.31
C GLN A 50 13.54 10.17 -5.51
N PHE A 51 13.79 8.86 -5.67
CA PHE A 51 15.14 8.38 -5.94
C PHE A 51 15.66 8.90 -7.29
N SER A 52 14.80 8.96 -8.30
CA SER A 52 15.20 9.52 -9.60
C SER A 52 15.42 11.02 -9.57
N GLU A 53 14.68 11.76 -8.75
CA GLU A 53 14.92 13.19 -8.53
C GLU A 53 16.27 13.41 -7.87
N PHE A 54 16.56 12.64 -6.81
CA PHE A 54 17.88 12.60 -6.19
C PHE A 54 18.99 12.29 -7.21
N CYS A 55 18.80 11.28 -8.06
CA CYS A 55 19.78 10.97 -9.09
C CYS A 55 19.99 12.14 -10.06
N ALA A 56 18.93 12.81 -10.48
CA ALA A 56 19.03 13.97 -11.37
C ALA A 56 19.79 15.14 -10.71
N GLU A 57 19.52 15.43 -9.43
CA GLU A 57 20.25 16.43 -8.63
C GLU A 57 21.75 16.11 -8.54
N HIS A 58 22.10 14.82 -8.48
CA HIS A 58 23.47 14.32 -8.44
C HIS A 58 24.10 14.05 -9.82
N ARG A 59 23.46 14.49 -10.92
CA ARG A 59 23.91 14.30 -12.31
C ARG A 59 24.07 12.84 -12.74
N ILE A 60 23.32 11.94 -12.11
CA ILE A 60 23.21 10.53 -12.48
C ILE A 60 22.06 10.41 -13.48
N VAL A 61 22.38 10.09 -14.73
CA VAL A 61 21.42 10.10 -15.84
C VAL A 61 21.11 8.71 -16.38
N ASP A 62 21.98 7.73 -16.14
CA ASP A 62 21.77 6.32 -16.52
C ASP A 62 21.77 5.42 -15.27
N LEU A 63 20.93 4.37 -15.30
CA LEU A 63 20.91 3.31 -14.29
C LEU A 63 22.26 2.62 -14.12
N ALA A 64 23.05 2.50 -15.18
CA ALA A 64 24.38 1.89 -15.10
C ALA A 64 25.37 2.71 -14.24
N GLN A 65 25.09 3.99 -14.01
CA GLN A 65 25.88 4.86 -13.14
C GLN A 65 25.43 4.78 -11.66
N VAL A 66 24.35 4.05 -11.38
CA VAL A 66 23.83 3.93 -10.01
C VAL A 66 24.69 2.93 -9.24
N GLU A 67 25.54 3.46 -8.38
CA GLU A 67 26.34 2.69 -7.44
C GLU A 67 25.68 2.57 -6.06
N PRO A 68 26.09 1.59 -5.21
CA PRO A 68 25.58 1.46 -3.85
C PRO A 68 25.73 2.72 -2.99
N VAL A 69 26.78 3.52 -3.23
CA VAL A 69 27.00 4.79 -2.52
C VAL A 69 25.88 5.81 -2.78
N HIS A 70 25.32 5.84 -3.99
CA HIS A 70 24.20 6.72 -4.32
C HIS A 70 22.92 6.30 -3.59
N VAL A 71 22.67 5.00 -3.49
CA VAL A 71 21.51 4.48 -2.75
C VAL A 71 21.68 4.75 -1.25
N ALA A 72 22.88 4.61 -0.70
CA ALA A 72 23.17 4.94 0.70
C ALA A 72 22.96 6.44 0.99
N ALA A 73 23.50 7.31 0.14
CA ALA A 73 23.34 8.76 0.26
C ALA A 73 21.86 9.20 0.17
N PHE A 74 21.08 8.55 -0.70
CA PHE A 74 19.64 8.75 -0.74
C PHE A 74 18.99 8.36 0.59
N VAL A 75 19.28 7.17 1.14
CA VAL A 75 18.73 6.73 2.43
C VAL A 75 19.05 7.71 3.56
N GLU A 76 20.30 8.17 3.65
CA GLU A 76 20.74 9.16 4.65
C GLU A 76 20.01 10.49 4.50
N THR A 77 19.80 10.95 3.26
CA THR A 77 19.06 12.19 2.98
C THR A 77 17.59 12.07 3.39
N GLN A 78 16.99 10.90 3.13
CA GLN A 78 15.60 10.61 3.49
C GLN A 78 15.41 10.52 5.01
N LEU A 79 16.39 9.98 5.76
CA LEU A 79 16.34 9.89 7.21
C LEU A 79 16.28 11.25 7.92
N LYS A 80 16.76 12.33 7.28
CA LYS A 80 16.68 13.69 7.83
C LYS A 80 15.27 14.26 7.84
N THR A 81 14.38 13.78 6.97
CA THR A 81 13.06 14.39 6.74
C THR A 81 11.89 13.42 6.88
N GLN A 82 12.16 12.12 7.01
CA GLN A 82 11.13 11.07 6.95
C GLN A 82 11.26 10.10 8.12
N SER A 83 10.15 9.46 8.47
CA SER A 83 10.13 8.42 9.50
C SER A 83 10.90 7.17 9.05
N GLU A 84 11.53 6.46 9.99
CA GLU A 84 12.25 5.21 9.69
C GLU A 84 11.39 4.16 8.95
N PRO A 85 10.09 3.95 9.27
CA PRO A 85 9.23 3.07 8.47
C PRO A 85 9.12 3.50 7.00
N THR A 86 9.00 4.79 6.73
CA THR A 86 8.94 5.33 5.36
C THR A 86 10.24 5.04 4.63
N VAL A 87 11.39 5.29 5.27
CA VAL A 87 12.71 5.03 4.68
C VAL A 87 12.91 3.55 4.40
N LYS A 88 12.52 2.66 5.33
CA LYS A 88 12.54 1.20 5.12
C LYS A 88 11.69 0.79 3.92
N LEU A 89 10.47 1.33 3.80
CA LEU A 89 9.56 1.04 2.69
C LEU A 89 10.17 1.49 1.35
N ARG A 90 10.75 2.69 1.30
CA ARG A 90 11.41 3.22 0.10
C ARG A 90 12.62 2.37 -0.29
N LEU A 91 13.45 1.97 0.67
CA LEU A 91 14.60 1.10 0.39
C LEU A 91 14.15 -0.30 -0.09
N ALA A 92 13.10 -0.86 0.49
CA ALA A 92 12.52 -2.12 0.01
C ALA A 92 12.01 -2.01 -1.42
N ALA A 93 11.35 -0.88 -1.76
CA ALA A 93 10.90 -0.61 -3.12
C ALA A 93 12.05 -0.57 -4.12
N LEU A 94 13.15 0.12 -3.78
CA LEU A 94 14.33 0.20 -4.63
C LEU A 94 14.98 -1.17 -4.82
N ARG A 95 15.15 -1.96 -3.75
CA ARG A 95 15.71 -3.32 -3.86
C ARG A 95 14.89 -4.19 -4.81
N MET A 96 13.58 -4.25 -4.61
CA MET A 96 12.70 -5.06 -5.46
C MET A 96 12.70 -4.61 -6.91
N LEU A 97 12.74 -3.30 -7.17
CA LEU A 97 12.81 -2.78 -8.53
C LEU A 97 14.14 -3.15 -9.19
N PHE A 98 15.26 -2.98 -8.49
CA PHE A 98 16.57 -3.34 -9.02
C PHE A 98 16.72 -4.84 -9.25
N ASP A 99 16.17 -5.69 -8.37
CA ASP A 99 16.10 -7.14 -8.60
C ASP A 99 15.33 -7.48 -9.87
N TRP A 100 14.18 -6.84 -10.07
CA TRP A 100 13.39 -7.01 -11.30
C TRP A 100 14.16 -6.59 -12.56
N MET A 101 14.96 -5.53 -12.46
CA MET A 101 15.81 -5.08 -13.56
C MET A 101 16.98 -6.02 -13.84
N VAL A 102 17.57 -6.63 -12.80
CA VAL A 102 18.62 -7.65 -12.95
C VAL A 102 18.07 -8.90 -13.64
N VAL A 103 16.93 -9.42 -13.17
CA VAL A 103 16.23 -10.56 -13.82
C VAL A 103 15.87 -10.22 -15.26
N GLY A 104 15.51 -8.97 -15.51
CA GLY A 104 15.22 -8.48 -16.85
C GLY A 104 16.44 -8.14 -17.72
N GLN A 105 17.66 -8.38 -17.22
CA GLN A 105 18.95 -8.07 -17.86
C GLN A 105 19.12 -6.58 -18.25
N ALA A 106 18.40 -5.67 -17.58
CA ALA A 106 18.54 -4.24 -17.81
C ALA A 106 19.77 -3.64 -17.10
N ILE A 107 20.18 -4.25 -15.98
CA ILE A 107 21.40 -3.91 -15.23
C ILE A 107 22.10 -5.21 -14.78
N PRO A 108 23.44 -5.21 -14.61
CA PRO A 108 24.19 -6.42 -14.28
C PRO A 108 24.07 -6.85 -12.81
N MET A 109 23.83 -5.91 -11.89
CA MET A 109 23.73 -6.19 -10.45
C MET A 109 22.83 -5.18 -9.74
N ASN A 110 22.31 -5.57 -8.56
CA ASN A 110 21.46 -4.70 -7.75
C ASN A 110 22.31 -3.79 -6.83
N PRO A 111 22.36 -2.47 -7.04
CA PRO A 111 23.16 -1.56 -6.21
C PRO A 111 22.59 -1.39 -4.79
N ALA A 112 21.31 -1.67 -4.57
CA ALA A 112 20.65 -1.50 -3.26
C ALA A 112 20.85 -2.70 -2.31
N HIS A 113 21.47 -3.79 -2.76
CA HIS A 113 21.74 -4.96 -1.92
C HIS A 113 22.73 -4.67 -0.80
N ALA A 114 23.81 -3.93 -1.10
CA ALA A 114 24.86 -3.62 -0.13
C ALA A 114 24.44 -2.57 0.91
N VAL A 115 23.37 -1.79 0.64
CA VAL A 115 22.96 -0.69 1.52
C VAL A 115 22.18 -1.23 2.71
N ARG A 116 22.60 -0.90 3.93
CA ARG A 116 21.87 -1.28 5.15
C ARG A 116 20.73 -0.30 5.41
N GLY A 117 19.53 -0.82 5.67
CA GLY A 117 18.39 0.01 6.06
C GLY A 117 18.49 0.47 7.53
N PRO A 118 17.81 1.57 7.91
CA PRO A 118 17.78 2.06 9.29
C PRO A 118 17.26 0.98 10.24
N LYS A 119 17.85 0.88 11.45
CA LYS A 119 17.44 -0.10 12.46
C LYS A 119 16.14 0.34 13.15
N HIS A 120 15.00 0.10 12.50
CA HIS A 120 13.72 0.27 13.17
C HIS A 120 13.42 -0.93 14.09
N SER A 121 13.43 -0.71 15.40
CA SER A 121 12.93 -1.62 16.42
C SER A 121 11.53 -1.14 16.86
N GLN A 122 10.48 -1.78 16.33
CA GLN A 122 9.12 -1.62 16.88
C GLN A 122 9.01 -2.53 18.09
N ARG A 123 9.08 -1.99 19.31
CA ARG A 123 8.79 -2.77 20.53
C ARG A 123 7.30 -2.80 20.88
N ARG A 124 6.42 -2.11 20.15
CA ARG A 124 4.95 -2.16 20.29
C ARG A 124 4.28 -1.65 19.01
N GLY A 125 3.15 -2.24 18.63
CA GLY A 125 2.31 -1.71 17.57
C GLY A 125 1.87 -0.28 17.91
N LYS A 126 1.90 0.62 16.92
CA LYS A 126 1.40 2.01 17.07
C LYS A 126 -0.12 2.11 17.12
N THR A 127 -0.84 1.00 16.92
CA THR A 127 -2.27 0.97 17.25
C THR A 127 -2.36 1.02 18.77
N PRO A 128 -2.76 2.16 19.37
CA PRO A 128 -2.98 2.18 20.81
C PRO A 128 -3.97 1.06 21.14
N VAL A 129 -3.66 0.26 22.15
CA VAL A 129 -4.66 -0.62 22.74
C VAL A 129 -5.67 0.33 23.38
N LEU A 130 -6.79 0.54 22.69
CA LEU A 130 -7.93 1.29 23.21
C LEU A 130 -8.32 0.66 24.54
N GLN A 131 -8.07 1.36 25.65
CA GLN A 131 -8.54 0.90 26.94
C GLN A 131 -10.08 0.93 26.95
N ALA A 132 -10.72 0.07 27.73
CA ALA A 132 -12.17 -0.12 27.69
C ALA A 132 -12.98 1.19 27.82
N ASP A 133 -12.42 2.16 28.55
CA ASP A 133 -13.03 3.47 28.76
C ASP A 133 -12.85 4.40 27.56
N GLU A 134 -11.68 4.39 26.90
CA GLU A 134 -11.44 5.12 25.64
C GLU A 134 -12.29 4.54 24.49
N ALA A 135 -12.50 3.22 24.48
CA ALA A 135 -13.39 2.56 23.52
C ALA A 135 -14.86 2.97 23.72
N ARG A 136 -15.33 3.10 24.97
CA ARG A 136 -16.68 3.61 25.27
C ARG A 136 -16.86 5.06 24.84
N THR A 137 -15.89 5.93 25.15
CA THR A 137 -15.92 7.33 24.71
C THR A 137 -15.94 7.46 23.18
N LEU A 138 -15.21 6.60 22.45
CA LEU A 138 -15.27 6.56 20.99
C LEU A 138 -16.62 6.06 20.46
N ILE A 139 -17.24 5.06 21.12
CA ILE A 139 -18.55 4.54 20.72
C ILE A 139 -19.65 5.57 21.00
N ASP A 140 -19.60 6.27 22.13
CA ASP A 140 -20.57 7.31 22.49
C ASP A 140 -20.46 8.54 21.56
N ALA A 141 -19.27 8.85 21.06
CA ALA A 141 -19.06 9.94 20.10
C ALA A 141 -19.65 9.68 18.70
N ILE A 142 -20.10 8.44 18.39
CA ILE A 142 -20.66 8.07 17.08
C ILE A 142 -22.12 8.54 16.91
N GLU A 143 -22.78 9.07 17.95
CA GLU A 143 -24.21 9.43 17.90
C GLU A 143 -24.61 10.54 16.91
N HIS A 144 -23.69 11.26 16.25
CA HIS A 144 -24.05 12.42 15.41
C HIS A 144 -23.81 12.28 13.90
N HIS A 145 -23.47 11.10 13.36
CA HIS A 145 -23.31 10.93 11.90
C HIS A 145 -24.29 9.97 11.22
N PHE A 146 -25.39 9.62 11.88
CA PHE A 146 -26.54 9.04 11.19
C PHE A 146 -27.59 10.13 10.96
N PRO A 147 -27.82 10.60 9.71
CA PRO A 147 -29.04 11.35 9.44
C PRO A 147 -30.20 10.47 9.87
N ALA A 148 -31.09 11.01 10.70
CA ALA A 148 -32.26 10.32 11.23
C ALA A 148 -32.91 9.50 10.12
N ARG A 149 -32.82 8.17 10.21
CA ARG A 149 -33.61 7.29 9.35
C ARG A 149 -35.05 7.66 9.61
N SER A 150 -35.70 8.27 8.61
CA SER A 150 -37.13 8.44 8.60
C SER A 150 -37.78 7.10 9.01
N ALA A 151 -38.65 7.18 10.02
CA ALA A 151 -39.35 6.03 10.57
C ALA A 151 -40.05 5.30 9.42
N ARG A 152 -39.54 4.12 9.05
CA ARG A 152 -40.34 3.18 8.24
C ARG A 152 -41.48 2.69 9.15
N PRO A 153 -42.74 2.72 8.70
CA PRO A 153 -43.82 2.12 9.46
C PRO A 153 -43.49 0.63 9.67
N ARG A 154 -43.66 0.15 10.91
CA ARG A 154 -43.59 -1.29 11.19
C ARG A 154 -44.67 -1.97 10.34
N PRO A 155 -44.36 -3.01 9.55
CA PRO A 155 -45.41 -3.81 8.95
C PRO A 155 -46.19 -4.51 10.08
N ASP A 156 -47.51 -4.46 9.98
CA ASP A 156 -48.41 -5.10 10.93
C ASP A 156 -48.06 -6.58 11.07
N ARG A 157 -47.96 -7.02 12.32
CA ARG A 157 -47.71 -8.40 12.69
C ARG A 157 -48.98 -9.20 12.38
N PRO A 158 -48.99 -10.17 11.47
CA PRO A 158 -50.16 -11.01 11.31
C PRO A 158 -50.28 -11.90 12.56
N ASP A 159 -51.45 -11.83 13.20
CA ASP A 159 -51.83 -12.71 14.29
C ASP A 159 -51.86 -14.17 13.82
N GLY A 160 -51.22 -15.05 14.60
CA GLY A 160 -51.52 -16.48 14.61
C GLY A 160 -50.77 -17.36 13.61
N LEU A 161 -49.49 -17.66 13.88
CA LEU A 161 -48.90 -18.90 13.38
C LEU A 161 -49.17 -20.02 14.40
N HIS A 162 -50.18 -20.85 14.12
CA HIS A 162 -50.41 -22.09 14.85
C HIS A 162 -49.19 -23.01 14.74
N LEU A 163 -48.47 -23.18 15.86
CA LEU A 163 -47.50 -24.26 16.05
C LEU A 163 -48.23 -25.60 15.99
N ARG A 164 -48.11 -26.31 14.86
CA ARG A 164 -48.46 -27.73 14.77
C ARG A 164 -47.43 -28.55 15.58
N PRO A 165 -47.84 -29.39 16.55
CA PRO A 165 -46.91 -30.22 17.28
C PRO A 165 -46.36 -31.33 16.38
N ARG A 166 -45.03 -31.44 16.30
CA ARG A 166 -44.33 -32.61 15.76
C ARG A 166 -44.66 -33.82 16.64
N ARG A 167 -45.44 -34.78 16.13
CA ARG A 167 -45.53 -36.11 16.75
C ARG A 167 -44.19 -36.82 16.58
N ARG A 168 -43.52 -37.08 17.71
CA ARG A 168 -42.40 -38.03 17.85
C ARG A 168 -42.94 -39.45 17.62
N GLY A 169 -42.17 -40.24 16.87
CA GLY A 169 -42.44 -41.65 16.62
C GLY A 169 -42.55 -42.45 17.92
N HIS A 170 -43.55 -43.33 17.94
CA HIS A 170 -43.75 -44.37 18.93
C HIS A 170 -43.10 -45.64 18.40
N LEU A 171 -42.24 -46.24 19.22
CA LEU A 171 -41.71 -47.59 19.09
C LEU A 171 -42.76 -48.58 19.59
N ASP A 172 -43.09 -49.58 18.79
CA ASP A 172 -43.60 -50.90 19.18
C ASP A 172 -43.01 -51.87 18.14
N ALA A 173 -42.09 -52.80 18.46
CA ALA A 173 -42.28 -54.06 19.17
C ALA A 173 -43.10 -55.09 18.37
N CYS A 174 -42.40 -55.90 17.57
CA CYS A 174 -42.48 -57.37 17.46
C CYS A 174 -41.47 -57.87 16.41
#